data_AF-A0A918FTK5-F1
#
_entry.id   AF-A0A918FTK5-F1
#
_cell.length_a   1.000
_cell.length_b   1.000
_cell.length_c   1.000
_cell.angle_alpha   90.00
_cell.angle_beta   90.00
_cell.angle_gamma   90.00
#
_symmetry.space_group_name_H-M   'P 1'
#
loop_
_entity.id
_entity.type
_entity.pdbx_description
1 polymer ?
#
loop_
_entity_poly.entity_id
_entity_poly.type
_entity_poly.pdbx_seq_one_letter_code
_entity_poly.pdbx_strand_id
1 'polypeptide(L)'
;MSVKAKSYPPAPQHLRAACAHPSGHLTSHGSRTTLQVYLDDGLVYRNDGDDFRLPAELAQAQGVGPYFITGAGRRAILNDSQLAAIDSADEDGALRDVSWPTAAALTRLALVEYRDADGTPQPTDGDDGRTGPKHRPFLTPAGVDAARAAKSQP
;
A
#
# COMPACT_ATOMS: atom_id res chain seq x y z
N MET A 1 -28.27 17.53 10.96
CA MET A 1 -28.11 16.59 9.83
C MET A 1 -26.76 15.89 10.02
N SER A 2 -26.75 14.61 10.36
CA SER A 2 -25.48 13.87 10.54
C SER A 2 -24.94 13.54 9.16
N VAL A 3 -23.86 14.21 8.74
CA VAL A 3 -23.11 13.83 7.54
C VAL A 3 -22.51 12.47 7.84
N LYS A 4 -23.05 11.41 7.24
CA LYS A 4 -22.45 10.07 7.28
C LYS A 4 -21.03 10.25 6.73
N ALA A 5 -20.01 10.12 7.57
CA ALA A 5 -18.62 10.20 7.11
C ALA A 5 -18.48 9.18 5.97
N LYS A 6 -18.30 9.67 4.73
CA LYS A 6 -18.03 8.79 3.59
C LYS A 6 -16.75 8.05 3.95
N SER A 7 -16.78 6.72 3.93
CA SER A 7 -15.59 5.90 4.10
C SER A 7 -14.55 6.37 3.10
N TYR A 8 -13.40 6.81 3.61
CA TYR A 8 -12.27 7.28 2.82
C TYR A 8 -11.15 6.22 2.88
N PRO A 9 -10.43 5.97 1.77
CA PRO A 9 -10.73 6.42 0.42
C PRO A 9 -12.02 5.78 -0.12
N PRO A 10 -12.72 6.41 -1.09
CA PRO A 10 -13.91 5.79 -1.69
C PRO A 10 -13.53 4.45 -2.33
N ALA A 11 -14.38 3.42 -2.23
CA ALA A 11 -14.14 2.10 -2.84
C ALA A 11 -12.71 1.52 -2.62
N PRO A 12 -12.24 1.43 -1.36
CA PRO A 12 -10.85 1.09 -1.02
C PRO A 12 -10.40 -0.29 -1.51
N GLN A 13 -11.33 -1.18 -1.86
CA GLN A 13 -11.03 -2.48 -2.46
C GLN A 13 -10.23 -2.37 -3.78
N HIS A 14 -10.43 -1.30 -4.55
CA HIS A 14 -9.69 -1.06 -5.79
C HIS A 14 -8.22 -0.74 -5.51
N LEU A 15 -7.98 0.12 -4.52
CA LEU A 15 -6.63 0.43 -4.06
C LEU A 15 -5.98 -0.78 -3.38
N ARG A 16 -6.73 -1.61 -2.64
CA ARG A 16 -6.21 -2.88 -2.10
C ARG A 16 -5.77 -3.84 -3.19
N ALA A 17 -6.56 -3.98 -4.25
CA ALA A 17 -6.20 -4.83 -5.40
C ALA A 17 -4.96 -4.29 -6.12
N ALA A 18 -4.87 -2.97 -6.32
CA ALA A 18 -3.68 -2.33 -6.89
C ALA A 18 -2.46 -2.50 -5.97
N CYS A 19 -2.68 -2.45 -4.65
CA CYS A 19 -1.62 -2.58 -3.66
C CYS A 19 -0.95 -3.96 -3.75
N ALA A 20 -1.74 -5.02 -3.85
CA ALA A 20 -1.28 -6.40 -4.01
C ALA A 20 -0.79 -6.74 -5.43
N HIS A 21 -1.00 -5.87 -6.42
CA HIS A 21 -0.55 -6.11 -7.79
C HIS A 21 0.98 -5.96 -7.89
N PRO A 22 1.71 -6.88 -8.56
CA PRO A 22 3.18 -6.83 -8.64
C PRO A 22 3.74 -5.50 -9.16
N SER A 23 3.08 -4.93 -10.17
CA SER A 23 3.43 -3.63 -10.76
C SER A 23 2.64 -2.44 -10.17
N GLY A 24 1.82 -2.65 -9.14
CA GLY A 24 1.00 -1.59 -8.56
C GLY A 24 -0.18 -1.09 -9.41
N HIS A 25 -0.61 -1.86 -10.42
CA HIS A 25 -1.63 -1.43 -11.37
C HIS A 25 -3.02 -1.38 -10.75
N LEU A 26 -3.73 -0.27 -10.98
CA LEU A 26 -5.15 -0.15 -10.70
C LEU A 26 -5.96 -0.86 -11.79
N THR A 27 -6.25 -2.14 -11.55
CA THR A 27 -6.97 -3.01 -12.50
C THR A 27 -8.47 -2.69 -12.63
N SER A 28 -9.02 -1.98 -11.64
CA SER A 28 -10.39 -1.46 -11.66
C SER A 28 -10.47 -0.27 -10.72
N HIS A 29 -11.29 0.72 -11.07
CA HIS A 29 -11.51 1.93 -10.27
C HIS A 29 -13.00 2.25 -10.09
N GLY A 30 -13.89 1.33 -10.50
CA GLY A 30 -15.34 1.50 -10.40
C GLY A 30 -15.86 2.59 -11.34
N SER A 31 -16.07 3.80 -10.81
CA SER A 31 -16.64 4.93 -11.54
C SER A 31 -15.58 5.95 -11.97
N ARG A 32 -15.92 6.80 -12.95
CA ARG A 32 -15.08 7.95 -13.34
C ARG A 32 -14.87 8.90 -12.15
N THR A 33 -15.90 9.15 -11.34
CA THR A 33 -15.83 9.99 -10.14
C THR A 33 -14.87 9.43 -9.10
N THR A 34 -14.90 8.11 -8.85
CA THR A 34 -13.97 7.44 -7.93
C THR A 34 -12.53 7.60 -8.39
N LEU A 35 -12.27 7.38 -9.69
CA LEU A 35 -10.94 7.58 -10.26
C LEU A 35 -10.46 9.03 -10.15
N GLN A 36 -11.35 10.01 -10.35
CA GLN A 36 -10.99 11.43 -10.19
C GLN A 36 -10.51 11.71 -8.77
N VAL A 37 -11.23 11.25 -7.75
CA VAL A 37 -10.83 11.43 -6.35
C VAL A 37 -9.46 10.81 -6.09
N TYR A 38 -9.19 9.61 -6.62
CA TYR A 38 -7.87 9.00 -6.45
C TYR A 38 -6.74 9.81 -7.09
N LEU A 39 -6.99 10.45 -8.24
CA LEU A 39 -6.02 11.26 -8.94
C LEU A 39 -5.79 12.60 -8.23
N ASP A 40 -6.88 13.27 -7.84
CA ASP A 40 -6.84 14.57 -7.16
C ASP A 40 -6.11 14.47 -5.81
N ASP A 41 -6.39 13.41 -5.05
CA ASP A 41 -5.76 13.16 -3.75
C ASP A 41 -4.36 12.52 -3.89
N GLY A 42 -3.89 12.30 -5.13
CA GLY A 42 -2.58 11.72 -5.39
C GLY A 42 -2.41 10.27 -4.92
N LEU A 43 -3.51 9.54 -4.68
CA LEU A 43 -3.51 8.13 -4.29
C LEU A 43 -3.10 7.22 -5.45
N VAL A 44 -3.37 7.65 -6.67
CA VAL A 44 -2.90 7.00 -7.90
C VAL A 44 -2.34 8.04 -8.86
N TYR A 45 -1.62 7.58 -9.87
CA TYR A 45 -1.13 8.41 -10.96
C TYR A 45 -1.10 7.63 -12.27
N ARG A 46 -0.80 8.34 -13.34
CA ARG A 46 -0.52 7.76 -14.65
C ARG A 46 0.57 8.54 -15.35
N ASN A 47 1.32 7.85 -16.20
CA ASN A 47 2.36 8.45 -17.04
C ASN A 47 1.86 8.62 -18.48
N ASP A 48 2.49 9.54 -19.22
CA ASP A 48 2.20 9.82 -20.64
C ASP A 48 2.91 8.88 -21.62
N GLY A 49 3.78 7.99 -21.14
CA GLY A 49 4.57 7.05 -21.94
C GLY A 49 6.07 7.29 -21.83
N ASP A 50 6.48 8.51 -21.47
CA ASP A 50 7.88 8.90 -21.23
C ASP A 50 8.18 9.03 -19.72
N ASP A 51 7.44 8.27 -18.91
CA ASP A 51 7.48 8.28 -17.45
C ASP A 51 7.15 9.62 -16.77
N PHE A 52 6.62 10.59 -17.53
CA PHE A 52 6.16 11.84 -16.95
C PHE A 52 4.77 11.68 -16.33
N ARG A 53 4.67 12.00 -15.03
CA ARG A 53 3.40 11.94 -14.30
C ARG A 53 2.43 12.99 -14.84
N LEU A 54 1.32 12.51 -15.40
CA LEU A 54 0.25 13.37 -15.90
C LEU A 54 -0.49 14.09 -14.75
N PRO A 55 -0.87 15.36 -14.94
CA PRO A 55 -1.88 16.02 -14.12
C PRO A 55 -3.18 15.23 -14.07
N ALA A 56 -3.91 15.29 -12.96
CA ALA A 56 -5.13 14.49 -12.72
C ALA A 56 -6.16 14.60 -13.86
N GLU A 57 -6.41 15.82 -14.33
CA GLU A 57 -7.35 16.11 -15.43
C GLU A 57 -6.93 15.42 -16.73
N LEU A 58 -5.64 15.50 -17.09
CA LEU A 58 -5.10 14.88 -18.30
C LEU A 58 -5.03 13.36 -18.18
N ALA A 59 -4.65 12.85 -17.01
CA ALA A 59 -4.61 11.43 -16.72
C ALA A 59 -5.98 10.79 -16.94
N GLN A 60 -7.07 11.47 -16.53
CA GLN A 60 -8.43 10.99 -16.71
C GLN A 60 -8.97 11.19 -18.15
N ALA A 61 -8.54 12.24 -18.85
CA ALA A 61 -9.02 12.55 -20.21
C ALA A 61 -8.38 11.67 -21.29
N GLN A 62 -7.10 11.34 -21.16
CA GLN A 62 -6.38 10.53 -22.15
C GLN A 62 -6.66 9.04 -21.92
N GLY A 63 -6.85 8.24 -22.98
CA GLY A 63 -7.40 6.87 -22.86
C GLY A 63 -6.41 5.69 -22.84
N VAL A 64 -5.11 5.91 -22.99
CA VAL A 64 -4.13 4.81 -23.20
C VAL A 64 -3.14 4.63 -22.02
N GLY A 65 -3.27 3.54 -21.28
CA GLY A 65 -2.26 3.10 -20.29
C GLY A 65 -2.81 2.85 -18.87
N PRO A 66 -2.07 2.09 -18.03
CA PRO A 66 -2.49 1.77 -16.67
C PRO A 66 -2.34 2.97 -15.72
N TYR A 67 -3.12 2.96 -14.64
CA TYR A 67 -2.89 3.80 -13.47
C TYR A 67 -2.12 3.00 -12.41
N PHE A 68 -1.30 3.69 -11.64
CA PHE A 68 -0.42 3.10 -10.63
C PHE A 68 -0.74 3.66 -9.25
N ILE A 69 -0.79 2.80 -8.24
CA ILE A 69 -0.98 3.23 -6.85
C ILE A 69 0.30 3.86 -6.28
N THR A 70 0.16 4.98 -5.59
CA THR A 70 1.28 5.67 -4.91
C THR A 70 1.49 5.14 -3.49
N GLY A 71 2.60 5.53 -2.85
CA GLY A 71 2.78 5.33 -1.41
C GLY A 71 1.62 5.90 -0.57
N ALA A 72 1.11 7.07 -0.94
CA ALA A 72 -0.06 7.67 -0.28
C ALA A 72 -1.32 6.81 -0.47
N GLY A 73 -1.57 6.29 -1.68
CA GLY A 73 -2.68 5.36 -1.94
C GLY A 73 -2.57 4.06 -1.15
N ARG A 74 -1.36 3.50 -1.02
CA ARG A 74 -1.08 2.31 -0.20
C ARG A 74 -1.32 2.59 1.28
N ARG A 75 -0.94 3.76 1.77
CA ARG A 75 -1.14 4.17 3.17
C ARG A 75 -2.61 4.42 3.49
N ALA A 76 -3.36 5.05 2.57
CA ALA A 76 -4.75 5.44 2.79
C ALA A 76 -5.73 4.26 3.03
N ILE A 77 -5.38 3.04 2.62
CA ILE A 77 -6.21 1.84 2.82
C ILE A 77 -5.95 1.09 4.13
N LEU A 78 -4.94 1.52 4.89
CA LEU A 78 -4.51 0.88 6.13
C LEU A 78 -5.34 1.37 7.31
N ASN A 79 -5.54 0.49 8.29
CA ASN A 79 -6.08 0.88 9.59
C ASN A 79 -4.96 1.34 10.54
N ASP A 80 -5.35 1.88 11.71
CA ASP A 80 -4.42 2.46 12.68
C ASP A 80 -3.32 1.47 13.12
N SER A 81 -3.66 0.21 13.36
CA SER A 81 -2.67 -0.81 13.76
C SER A 81 -1.68 -1.14 12.64
N GLN A 82 -2.15 -1.14 11.39
CA GLN A 82 -1.28 -1.34 10.21
C GLN A 82 -0.38 -0.13 9.96
N LEU A 83 -0.91 1.09 10.15
CA LEU A 83 -0.14 2.33 10.06
C LEU A 83 0.97 2.36 11.12
N ALA A 84 0.61 2.10 12.38
CA ALA A 84 1.59 2.03 13.47
C ALA A 84 2.68 0.98 13.21
N ALA A 85 2.30 -0.18 12.64
CA ALA A 85 3.25 -1.23 12.29
C ALA A 85 4.26 -0.77 11.21
N ILE A 86 3.81 -0.19 10.09
CA ILE A 86 4.74 0.26 9.04
C ILE A 86 5.60 1.45 9.49
N ASP A 87 5.08 2.29 10.38
CA ASP A 87 5.80 3.45 10.92
C ASP A 87 6.82 3.05 12.00
N SER A 88 6.68 1.84 12.58
CA SER A 88 7.61 1.29 13.58
C SER A 88 8.86 0.63 12.99
N ALA A 89 8.94 0.52 11.66
CA ALA A 89 10.05 -0.12 10.99
C ALA A 89 11.36 0.58 11.31
N ASP A 90 12.40 -0.20 11.59
CA ASP A 90 13.75 0.34 11.80
C ASP A 90 14.44 0.73 10.50
N GLU A 91 15.69 1.17 10.59
CA GLU A 91 16.48 1.65 9.45
C GLU A 91 16.66 0.57 8.36
N ASP A 92 16.68 -0.70 8.76
CA ASP A 92 16.76 -1.85 7.86
C ASP A 92 15.38 -2.29 7.33
N GLY A 93 14.31 -1.59 7.74
CA GLY A 93 12.93 -1.86 7.35
C GLY A 93 12.28 -2.99 8.15
N ALA A 94 12.91 -3.49 9.21
CA ALA A 94 12.36 -4.58 10.01
C ALA A 94 11.29 -4.05 10.97
N LEU A 95 10.13 -4.70 11.00
CA LEU A 95 9.03 -4.32 11.89
C LEU A 95 9.34 -4.77 13.33
N ARG A 96 8.88 -4.01 14.33
CA ARG A 96 9.11 -4.26 15.76
C ARG A 96 7.79 -4.52 16.48
N ASP A 97 7.70 -5.59 17.26
CA ASP A 97 6.56 -5.92 18.13
C ASP A 97 5.18 -5.89 17.45
N VAL A 98 5.12 -6.30 16.18
CA VAL A 98 3.87 -6.33 15.40
C VAL A 98 3.15 -7.65 15.60
N SER A 99 1.85 -7.58 15.93
CA SER A 99 1.02 -8.78 16.06
C SER A 99 0.97 -9.57 14.75
N TRP A 100 0.93 -10.91 14.85
CA TRP A 100 0.84 -11.79 13.69
C TRP A 100 -0.33 -11.44 12.74
N PRO A 101 -1.56 -11.15 13.22
CA PRO A 101 -2.64 -10.74 12.34
C PRO A 101 -2.33 -9.48 11.52
N THR A 102 -1.66 -8.50 12.13
CA THR A 102 -1.28 -7.25 11.45
C THR A 102 -0.20 -7.50 10.41
N ALA A 103 0.86 -8.23 10.76
CA ALA A 103 1.94 -8.58 9.83
C ALA A 103 1.40 -9.39 8.63
N ALA A 104 0.59 -10.43 8.88
CA ALA A 104 -0.03 -11.22 7.83
C ALA A 104 -0.97 -10.39 6.93
N ALA A 105 -1.69 -9.40 7.48
CA ALA A 105 -2.52 -8.51 6.68
C ALA A 105 -1.68 -7.59 5.77
N LEU A 106 -0.55 -7.08 6.27
CA LEU A 106 0.39 -6.27 5.48
C LEU A 106 1.09 -7.10 4.39
N THR A 107 1.39 -8.37 4.66
CA THR A 107 1.94 -9.30 3.67
C THR A 107 0.97 -9.54 2.51
N ARG A 108 -0.33 -9.69 2.78
CA ARG A 108 -1.35 -9.81 1.72
C ARG A 108 -1.47 -8.56 0.85
N LEU A 109 -1.04 -7.41 1.35
CA LEU A 109 -0.95 -6.15 0.60
C LEU A 109 0.41 -5.95 -0.08
N ALA A 110 1.31 -6.94 -0.03
CA ALA A 110 2.68 -6.85 -0.53
C ALA A 110 3.50 -5.68 0.04
N LEU A 111 3.10 -5.15 1.21
CA LEU A 111 3.83 -4.08 1.91
C LEU A 111 4.91 -4.61 2.83
N VAL A 112 4.77 -5.86 3.24
CA VAL A 112 5.69 -6.56 4.14
C VAL A 112 5.96 -7.95 3.58
N GLU A 113 7.17 -8.45 3.77
CA GLU A 113 7.53 -9.84 3.54
C GLU A 113 8.22 -10.41 4.77
N TYR A 114 8.07 -11.71 5.00
CA TYR A 114 8.84 -12.38 6.04
C TYR A 114 10.22 -12.74 5.50
N ARG A 115 11.25 -12.60 6.32
CA ARG A 115 12.61 -13.04 5.99
C ARG A 115 13.20 -13.87 7.11
N ASP A 116 13.99 -14.87 6.74
CA ASP A 116 14.81 -15.62 7.69
C ASP A 116 16.07 -14.83 8.11
N ALA A 117 16.92 -15.46 8.92
CA ALA A 117 18.14 -14.85 9.45
C ALA A 117 19.15 -14.46 8.35
N ASP A 118 19.10 -15.11 7.20
CA ASP A 118 19.97 -14.83 6.04
C ASP A 118 19.36 -13.76 5.12
N GLY A 119 18.18 -13.23 5.48
CA GLY A 119 17.46 -12.23 4.69
C GLY A 119 16.68 -12.82 3.52
N THR A 120 16.53 -14.14 3.42
CA THR A 120 15.80 -14.78 2.33
C THR A 120 14.29 -14.63 2.56
N PRO A 121 13.51 -14.18 1.55
CA PRO A 121 12.07 -14.09 1.67
C PRO A 121 11.41 -15.44 1.93
N GLN A 122 10.45 -15.45 2.85
CA GLN A 122 9.71 -16.63 3.29
C GLN A 122 8.20 -16.38 3.16
N PRO A 123 7.41 -17.43 2.85
CA PRO A 123 5.97 -17.28 2.61
C PRO A 123 5.16 -16.98 3.88
N THR A 124 5.70 -17.33 5.06
CA THR A 124 5.07 -17.11 6.37
C THR A 124 6.12 -16.74 7.41
N ASP A 125 5.68 -16.42 8.62
CA ASP A 125 6.52 -16.19 9.80
C ASP A 125 7.19 -17.46 10.34
N GLY A 126 6.89 -18.64 9.77
CA GLY A 126 7.53 -19.90 10.14
C GLY A 126 7.09 -20.48 11.49
N ASP A 127 6.02 -19.95 12.09
CA ASP A 127 5.50 -20.45 13.36
C ASP A 127 4.92 -21.87 13.20
N ASP A 128 5.47 -22.80 13.97
CA ASP A 128 5.04 -24.21 14.03
C ASP A 128 4.18 -24.53 15.27
N GLY A 129 3.84 -23.51 16.07
CA GLY A 129 3.08 -23.63 17.31
C GLY A 129 3.87 -24.22 18.49
N ARG A 130 5.16 -24.56 18.30
CA ARG A 130 6.03 -25.13 19.34
C ARG A 130 7.17 -24.21 19.71
N THR A 131 7.79 -23.59 18.71
CA THR A 131 8.97 -22.75 18.86
C THR A 131 8.68 -21.27 18.59
N GLY A 132 7.47 -20.95 18.16
CA GLY A 132 7.07 -19.60 17.78
C GLY A 132 7.56 -19.20 16.38
N PRO A 133 7.35 -17.93 16.00
CA PRO A 133 7.76 -17.41 14.70
C PRO A 133 9.28 -17.41 14.53
N LYS A 134 9.74 -17.88 13.37
CA LYS A 134 11.15 -18.02 12.99
C LYS A 134 11.62 -16.93 12.02
N HIS A 135 10.68 -16.31 11.30
CA HIS A 135 10.96 -15.32 10.28
C HIS A 135 10.39 -13.96 10.70
N ARG A 136 11.16 -12.90 10.49
CA ARG A 136 10.77 -11.55 10.89
C ARG A 136 10.14 -10.80 9.72
N PRO A 137 9.08 -9.99 9.94
CA PRO A 137 8.53 -9.14 8.89
C PRO A 137 9.42 -7.92 8.59
N PHE A 138 9.65 -7.65 7.31
CA PHE A 138 10.36 -6.48 6.78
C PHE A 138 9.49 -5.74 5.77
N LEU A 139 9.62 -4.42 5.71
CA LEU A 139 9.01 -3.62 4.64
C LEU A 139 9.58 -4.03 3.28
N THR A 140 8.70 -4.20 2.31
CA THR A 140 9.08 -4.26 0.89
C THR A 140 9.35 -2.84 0.37
N PRO A 141 9.89 -2.66 -0.85
CA PRO A 141 9.99 -1.32 -1.44
C PRO A 141 8.65 -0.54 -1.45
N ALA A 142 7.55 -1.23 -1.75
CA ALA A 142 6.20 -0.64 -1.69
C ALA A 142 5.78 -0.25 -0.27
N GLY A 143 6.17 -1.04 0.74
CA GLY A 143 5.99 -0.70 2.15
C GLY A 143 6.79 0.52 2.58
N VAL A 144 8.05 0.63 2.13
CA VAL A 144 8.90 1.80 2.38
C VAL A 144 8.28 3.06 1.78
N ASP A 145 7.78 3.00 0.54
CA ASP A 145 7.10 4.15 -0.08
C ASP A 145 5.83 4.56 0.67
N ALA A 146 5.06 3.58 1.18
CA ALA A 146 3.89 3.84 2.01
C ALA A 146 4.24 4.49 3.37
N ALA A 147 5.33 4.06 4.01
CA ALA A 147 5.81 4.65 5.25
C ALA A 147 6.34 6.08 5.03
N ARG A 148 7.05 6.32 3.92
CA ARG A 148 7.56 7.65 3.55
C ARG A 148 6.46 8.65 3.23
N ALA A 149 5.33 8.21 2.69
CA ALA A 149 4.20 9.09 2.38
C ALA A 149 3.65 9.84 3.61
N ALA A 150 3.86 9.33 4.83
CA ALA A 150 3.53 10.03 6.06
C ALA A 150 4.36 11.31 6.27
N LYS A 151 5.61 11.32 5.79
CA LYS A 151 6.59 12.40 5.98
C LYS A 151 6.45 13.52 4.95
N SER A 152 5.65 13.31 3.91
CA SER A 152 5.44 14.25 2.80
C SER A 152 4.25 15.19 3.00
N GLN A 153 3.61 15.19 4.18
CA GLN A 153 2.60 16.20 4.51
C GLN A 153 3.29 17.50 4.98
N PRO A 154 3.06 18.65 4.31
CA PRO A 154 3.55 19.95 4.76
C PRO A 154 2.87 20.43 6.04
#